data_AF-A0AAD6WWZ4-F1
#
_entry.id   AF-A0AAD6WWZ4-F1
#
_cell.length_a   1.000
_cell.length_b   1.000
_cell.length_c   1.000
_cell.angle_alpha   90.00
_cell.angle_beta   90.00
_cell.angle_gamma   90.00
#
_symmetry.space_group_name_H-M   'P 1'
#
loop_
_entity.id
_entity.type
_entity.pdbx_description
1 polymer ?
#
loop_
_entity_poly.entity_id
_entity_poly.type
_entity_poly.pdbx_seq_one_letter_code
_entity_poly.pdbx_strand_id
1 'polypeptide(L)'
;KNAPHFDDTLPEELPQFLDQIERMMEIDETPVGEKNEFLVRYTARETGSQWRALDSFSKTYQEFRKEVIQNYPRAWESSRGSVQTLYRILESYSDGTIKVSDQANLFRLIRALNVQVQKLLVPPA
;
A
#
# COMPACT_ATOMS: atom_id res chain seq x y z
N LYS A 1 18.13 -9.79 -7.58
CA LYS A 1 17.03 -9.52 -6.64
C LYS A 1 16.47 -8.15 -6.99
N ASN A 2 15.21 -8.06 -7.38
CA ASN A 2 14.60 -6.79 -7.79
C ASN A 2 14.35 -5.95 -6.54
N ALA A 3 14.92 -4.74 -6.52
CA ALA A 3 14.60 -3.76 -5.50
C ALA A 3 13.10 -3.39 -5.61
N PRO A 4 12.40 -3.13 -4.50
CA PRO A 4 11.06 -2.56 -4.56
C PRO A 4 11.08 -1.27 -5.37
N HIS A 5 10.08 -1.10 -6.22
CA HIS A 5 9.89 0.12 -7.00
C HIS A 5 8.41 0.51 -6.92
N PHE A 6 8.15 1.79 -6.74
CA PHE A 6 6.79 2.31 -6.74
C PHE A 6 6.38 2.72 -8.16
N ASP A 7 5.30 2.12 -8.65
CA ASP A 7 4.63 2.49 -9.89
C ASP A 7 3.51 3.50 -9.59
N ASP A 8 3.68 4.73 -10.07
CA ASP A 8 2.71 5.81 -9.84
C ASP A 8 1.40 5.63 -10.62
N THR A 9 1.36 4.72 -11.60
CA THR A 9 0.14 4.34 -12.31
C THR A 9 -0.77 3.41 -11.49
N LEU A 10 -0.23 2.78 -10.43
CA LEU A 10 -0.93 1.90 -9.49
C LEU A 10 -0.84 2.43 -8.06
N PRO A 11 -1.43 3.61 -7.77
CA PRO A 11 -1.32 4.26 -6.46
C PRO A 11 -1.84 3.40 -5.30
N GLU A 12 -2.79 2.49 -5.53
CA GLU A 12 -3.28 1.54 -4.52
C GLU A 12 -2.21 0.61 -3.93
N GLU A 13 -1.07 0.42 -4.60
CA GLU A 13 0.06 -0.40 -4.14
C GLU A 13 1.02 0.36 -3.22
N LEU A 14 0.89 1.69 -3.13
CA LEU A 14 1.76 2.55 -2.32
C LEU A 14 1.90 2.09 -0.86
N PRO A 15 0.83 1.69 -0.13
CA PRO A 15 0.98 1.21 1.24
C PRO A 15 1.88 -0.03 1.34
N GLN A 16 1.72 -0.99 0.42
CA GLN A 16 2.53 -2.21 0.41
C GLN A 16 3.99 -1.90 0.07
N PHE A 17 4.24 -0.97 -0.85
CA PHE A 17 5.58 -0.48 -1.17
C PHE A 17 6.24 0.13 0.07
N LEU A 18 5.54 1.03 0.78
CA LEU A 18 6.05 1.66 2.00
C LEU A 18 6.40 0.62 3.07
N ASP A 19 5.53 -0.35 3.33
CA ASP A 19 5.79 -1.43 4.29
C ASP A 19 6.98 -2.33 3.90
N GLN A 20 7.30 -2.42 2.60
CA GLN A 20 8.49 -3.15 2.14
C GLN A 20 9.77 -2.34 2.36
N ILE A 21 9.74 -1.04 2.10
CA ILE A 21 10.85 -0.12 2.35
C ILE A 21 11.15 -0.03 3.86
N GLU A 22 10.12 0.06 4.71
CA GLU A 22 10.30 0.07 6.18
C GLU A 22 11.03 -1.17 6.67
N ARG A 23 10.63 -2.36 6.20
CA ARG A 23 11.32 -3.62 6.53
C ARG A 23 12.78 -3.62 6.07
N MET A 24 13.08 -3.04 4.92
CA MET A 24 14.47 -2.89 4.46
C MET A 24 15.24 -1.94 5.36
N MET A 25 14.66 -0.80 5.74
CA MET A 25 15.30 0.14 6.67
C MET A 25 15.58 -0.49 8.04
N GLU A 26 14.71 -1.38 8.52
CA GLU A 26 14.92 -2.12 9.77
C GLU A 26 16.07 -3.11 9.65
N ILE A 27 16.13 -3.88 8.54
CA ILE A 27 17.21 -4.84 8.27
C ILE A 27 18.55 -4.12 8.11
N ASP A 28 18.56 -3.00 7.39
CA ASP A 28 19.75 -2.21 7.09
C ASP A 28 20.11 -1.22 8.23
N GLU A 29 19.38 -1.25 9.34
CA GLU A 29 19.53 -0.36 10.50
C GLU A 29 19.65 1.13 10.10
N THR A 30 18.83 1.55 9.11
CA THR A 30 18.93 2.88 8.49
C THR A 30 18.75 3.99 9.53
N PRO A 31 19.68 4.96 9.62
CA PRO A 31 19.59 6.06 10.55
C PRO A 31 18.29 6.85 10.40
N VAL A 32 17.70 7.29 11.51
CA VAL A 32 16.41 8.00 11.52
C VAL A 32 16.41 9.22 10.59
N GLY A 33 17.52 9.98 10.54
CA GLY A 33 17.67 11.15 9.67
C GLY A 33 17.81 10.83 8.19
N GLU A 34 18.02 9.57 7.81
CA GLU A 34 18.20 9.15 6.41
C GLU A 34 16.98 8.43 5.84
N LYS A 35 15.99 8.09 6.66
CA LYS A 35 14.83 7.27 6.25
C LYS A 35 14.04 7.89 5.09
N ASN A 36 13.82 9.21 5.09
CA ASN A 36 13.05 9.88 4.04
C ASN A 36 13.79 9.82 2.69
N GLU A 37 15.10 10.07 2.70
CA GLU A 37 15.93 9.92 1.49
C GLU A 37 16.06 8.46 1.06
N PHE A 38 16.17 7.52 2.00
CA PHE A 38 16.18 6.10 1.70
C PHE A 38 14.94 5.70 0.92
N LEU A 39 13.75 6.09 1.38
CA LEU A 39 12.48 5.84 0.69
C LEU A 39 12.49 6.40 -0.74
N VAL A 40 12.91 7.65 -0.92
CA VAL A 40 12.89 8.31 -2.22
C VAL A 40 13.82 7.62 -3.24
N ARG A 41 14.93 6.99 -2.81
CA ARG A 41 15.83 6.25 -3.70
C ARG A 41 15.17 5.09 -4.45
N TYR A 42 14.05 4.57 -3.95
CA TYR A 42 13.31 3.45 -4.55
C TYR A 42 12.14 3.91 -5.44
N THR A 43 12.00 5.22 -5.65
CA THR A 43 10.96 5.79 -6.51
C THR A 43 11.51 6.23 -7.86
N ALA A 44 10.64 6.46 -8.84
CA ALA A 44 11.02 7.13 -10.07
C ALA A 44 11.51 8.56 -9.78
N ARG A 45 12.38 9.10 -10.65
CA ARG A 45 12.99 10.42 -10.46
C ARG A 45 11.95 11.52 -10.22
N GLU A 46 10.86 11.50 -10.99
CA GLU A 46 9.80 12.50 -10.90
C GLU A 46 9.05 12.40 -9.57
N THR A 47 8.58 11.21 -9.21
CA THR A 47 7.93 10.93 -7.92
C THR A 47 8.82 11.33 -6.75
N GLY A 48 10.11 11.00 -6.82
CA GLY A 48 11.07 11.37 -5.80
C GLY A 48 11.29 12.87 -5.67
N SER A 49 11.22 13.62 -6.77
CA SER A 49 11.24 15.09 -6.72
C SER A 49 9.96 15.66 -6.10
N GLN A 50 8.80 15.10 -6.43
CA GLN A 50 7.51 15.50 -5.83
C GLN A 50 7.50 15.26 -4.31
N TRP A 51 7.99 14.10 -3.87
CA TRP A 51 8.01 13.75 -2.44
C TRP A 51 9.01 14.58 -1.63
N ARG A 52 10.15 14.96 -2.21
CA ARG A 52 11.10 15.88 -1.56
C ARG A 52 10.55 17.29 -1.36
N ALA A 53 9.56 17.69 -2.17
CA ALA A 53 8.92 19.00 -2.07
C ALA A 53 7.84 19.06 -0.98
N LEU A 54 7.52 17.95 -0.32
CA LEU A 54 6.54 17.90 0.77
C LEU A 54 7.12 18.52 2.05
N ASP A 55 6.29 19.27 2.79
CA ASP A 55 6.69 19.93 4.03
C ASP A 55 7.12 18.93 5.12
N SER A 56 6.59 17.71 5.09
CA SER A 56 6.99 16.63 5.99
C SER A 56 8.33 15.98 5.65
N PHE A 57 8.94 16.26 4.50
CA PHE A 57 10.19 15.62 4.09
C PHE A 57 11.35 15.90 5.05
N SER A 58 11.37 17.06 5.70
CA SER A 58 12.36 17.40 6.74
C SER A 58 11.95 17.00 8.15
N LYS A 59 10.77 16.40 8.33
CA LYS A 59 10.21 15.99 9.62
C LYS A 59 10.48 14.50 9.88
N THR A 60 9.73 13.89 10.79
CA THR A 60 9.86 12.46 11.08
C THR A 60 9.38 11.62 9.91
N TYR A 61 9.94 10.42 9.77
CA TYR A 61 9.50 9.46 8.74
C TYR A 61 8.00 9.13 8.83
N GLN A 62 7.44 9.08 10.04
CA GLN A 62 6.01 8.81 10.22
C GLN A 62 5.11 9.93 9.67
N GLU A 63 5.50 11.19 9.89
CA GLU A 63 4.79 12.33 9.32
C GLU A 63 4.91 12.34 7.79
N PHE A 64 6.11 12.06 7.28
CA PHE A 64 6.37 11.95 5.85
C PHE A 64 5.54 10.86 5.18
N ARG A 65 5.56 9.64 5.74
CA ARG A 65 4.75 8.51 5.29
C ARG A 65 3.26 8.87 5.23
N LYS A 66 2.75 9.55 6.26
CA LYS A 66 1.34 9.95 6.32
C LYS A 66 0.98 10.93 5.21
N GLU A 67 1.77 11.98 5.00
CA GLU A 67 1.53 12.97 3.95
C GLU A 67 1.66 12.35 2.56
N VAL A 68 2.65 11.47 2.35
CA VAL A 68 2.82 10.71 1.11
C VAL A 68 1.53 9.94 0.79
N ILE A 69 0.98 9.13 1.72
CA ILE A 69 -0.26 8.39 1.44
C ILE A 69 -1.45 9.33 1.20
N GLN A 70 -1.55 10.45 1.94
CA GLN A 70 -2.65 11.41 1.77
C GLN A 70 -2.67 12.10 0.40
N ASN A 71 -1.52 12.26 -0.25
CA ASN A 71 -1.43 12.79 -1.61
C ASN A 71 -1.90 11.81 -2.70
N TYR A 72 -2.15 10.55 -2.36
CA TYR A 72 -2.71 9.55 -3.26
C TYR A 72 -4.07 9.04 -2.73
N PRO A 73 -5.20 9.68 -3.11
CA PRO A 73 -6.53 9.31 -2.60
C PRO A 73 -6.86 7.82 -2.74
N ARG A 74 -6.49 7.19 -3.87
CA ARG A 74 -6.68 5.75 -4.10
C ARG A 74 -5.83 4.87 -3.18
N ALA A 75 -4.61 5.30 -2.82
CA ALA A 75 -3.75 4.62 -1.84
C ALA A 75 -4.36 4.70 -0.45
N TRP A 76 -4.82 5.89 -0.07
CA TRP A 76 -5.47 6.15 1.20
C TRP A 76 -6.73 5.30 1.38
N GLU A 77 -7.59 5.24 0.36
CA GLU A 77 -8.77 4.37 0.34
C GLU A 77 -8.42 2.88 0.39
N SER A 78 -7.38 2.45 -0.33
CA SER A 78 -6.86 1.06 -0.32
C SER A 78 -6.32 0.66 1.06
N SER A 79 -5.69 1.59 1.79
CA SER A 79 -5.13 1.34 3.12
C SER A 79 -6.19 1.18 4.21
N ARG A 80 -7.32 1.90 4.10
CA ARG A 80 -8.42 1.85 5.07
C ARG A 80 -9.38 0.67 4.88
N GLY A 81 -9.26 -0.04 3.76
CA GLY A 81 -10.30 -0.97 3.33
C GLY A 81 -11.57 -0.21 2.98
N SER A 82 -12.36 -0.75 2.05
CA SER A 82 -13.64 -0.11 1.74
C SER A 82 -14.71 -1.16 1.46
N VAL A 83 -15.93 -0.86 1.90
CA VAL A 83 -17.10 -1.69 1.57
C VAL A 83 -17.27 -1.76 0.05
N GLN A 84 -16.94 -0.69 -0.69
CA GLN A 84 -16.93 -0.68 -2.15
C GLN A 84 -15.91 -1.68 -2.74
N THR A 85 -14.74 -1.83 -2.12
CA THR A 85 -13.71 -2.80 -2.52
C THR A 85 -14.17 -4.23 -2.20
N LEU A 86 -14.85 -4.46 -1.07
CA LEU A 86 -15.51 -5.75 -0.79
C LEU A 86 -16.53 -6.08 -1.88
N TYR A 87 -17.38 -5.12 -2.26
CA TYR A 87 -18.36 -5.31 -3.35
C TYR A 87 -17.67 -5.64 -4.67
N ARG A 88 -16.59 -4.95 -5.03
CA ARG A 88 -15.83 -5.23 -6.27
C ARG A 88 -15.17 -6.61 -6.26
N ILE A 89 -14.65 -7.04 -5.10
CA ILE A 89 -14.13 -8.41 -4.92
C ILE A 89 -15.25 -9.42 -5.10
N LEU A 90 -16.45 -9.20 -4.57
CA LEU A 90 -17.56 -10.12 -4.78
C LEU A 90 -18.03 -10.13 -6.26
N GLU A 91 -18.07 -8.96 -6.88
CA GLU A 91 -18.44 -8.78 -8.29
C GLU A 91 -17.47 -9.50 -9.23
N SER A 92 -16.16 -9.49 -8.96
CA SER A 92 -15.17 -10.19 -9.77
C SER A 92 -15.28 -11.72 -9.73
N TYR A 93 -16.14 -12.26 -8.85
CA TYR A 93 -16.46 -13.69 -8.76
C TYR A 93 -17.94 -13.98 -9.07
N SER A 94 -18.68 -12.98 -9.54
CA SER A 94 -20.15 -13.05 -9.74
C SER A 94 -20.58 -13.79 -11.02
N ASP A 95 -19.66 -14.04 -11.95
CA ASP A 95 -19.94 -14.70 -13.24
C ASP A 95 -20.00 -16.24 -13.17
N GLY A 96 -20.06 -16.81 -11.96
CA GLY A 96 -20.03 -18.26 -11.75
C GLY A 96 -18.62 -18.85 -11.72
N THR A 97 -17.59 -18.03 -11.48
CA THR A 97 -16.19 -18.45 -11.38
C THR A 97 -15.97 -19.54 -10.30
N ILE A 98 -16.74 -19.52 -9.22
CA ILE A 98 -16.64 -20.51 -8.15
C ILE A 98 -17.67 -21.61 -8.39
N LYS A 99 -17.23 -22.65 -9.09
CA LYS A 99 -18.00 -23.90 -9.22
C LYS A 99 -17.91 -24.70 -7.92
N VAL A 100 -18.86 -25.63 -7.70
CA VAL A 100 -18.92 -26.48 -6.49
C VAL A 100 -17.61 -27.24 -6.23
N SER A 101 -16.84 -27.55 -7.27
CA SER A 101 -15.53 -28.23 -7.18
C SER A 101 -14.32 -27.28 -7.14
N ASP A 102 -14.50 -25.96 -7.26
CA ASP A 102 -13.41 -24.99 -7.35
C ASP A 102 -13.01 -24.42 -5.98
N GLN A 103 -12.46 -25.31 -5.15
CA GLN A 103 -11.95 -24.95 -3.83
C GLN A 103 -10.81 -23.92 -3.91
N ALA A 104 -10.02 -23.93 -4.99
CA ALA A 104 -8.89 -23.00 -5.15
C ALA A 104 -9.36 -21.55 -5.30
N ASN A 105 -10.37 -21.30 -6.15
CA ASN A 105 -10.93 -19.97 -6.29
C ASN A 105 -11.74 -19.54 -5.06
N LEU A 106 -12.41 -20.47 -4.36
CA LEU A 106 -13.02 -20.20 -3.05
C LEU A 106 -11.98 -19.71 -2.03
N PHE A 107 -10.84 -20.40 -1.89
CA PHE A 107 -9.78 -19.95 -0.97
C PHE A 107 -9.09 -18.65 -1.40
N ARG A 108 -9.08 -18.32 -2.70
CA ARG A 108 -8.63 -16.99 -3.17
C ARG A 108 -9.62 -15.90 -2.76
N LEU A 109 -10.92 -16.12 -2.97
CA LEU A 109 -11.97 -15.18 -2.53
C LEU A 109 -11.92 -14.95 -1.02
N ILE A 110 -11.84 -16.02 -0.21
CA ILE A 110 -11.77 -15.93 1.26
C ILE A 110 -10.57 -15.08 1.69
N ARG A 111 -9.38 -15.31 1.12
CA ARG A 111 -8.18 -14.53 1.44
C ARG A 111 -8.35 -13.06 1.07
N ALA A 112 -8.88 -12.76 -0.11
CA ALA A 112 -9.12 -11.39 -0.57
C ALA A 112 -10.13 -10.65 0.33
N LEU A 113 -11.23 -11.30 0.70
CA LEU A 113 -12.23 -10.76 1.62
C LEU A 113 -11.65 -10.52 3.02
N ASN A 114 -10.91 -11.50 3.57
CA ASN A 114 -10.31 -11.38 4.90
C ASN A 114 -9.35 -10.19 4.99
N VAL A 115 -8.53 -9.94 3.96
CA VAL A 115 -7.65 -8.75 3.94
C VAL A 115 -8.46 -7.46 4.05
N GLN A 116 -9.55 -7.34 3.30
CA GLN A 116 -10.40 -6.14 3.34
C GLN A 116 -11.19 -6.01 4.64
N VAL A 117 -11.71 -7.13 5.18
CA VAL A 117 -12.39 -7.15 6.48
C VAL A 117 -11.44 -6.69 7.59
N GLN A 118 -10.21 -7.19 7.62
CA GLN A 118 -9.24 -6.76 8.63
C GLN A 118 -8.90 -5.28 8.51
N LYS A 119 -8.76 -4.73 7.29
CA LYS A 119 -8.56 -3.29 7.09
C LYS A 119 -9.73 -2.45 7.63
N LEU A 120 -10.97 -2.90 7.40
CA LEU A 120 -12.20 -2.21 7.86
C LEU A 120 -12.43 -2.30 9.38
N LEU A 121 -11.91 -3.33 10.04
CA LEU A 121 -12.03 -3.50 11.50
C LEU A 121 -11.03 -2.64 12.29
N VAL A 122 -10.03 -2.05 11.63
CA VAL A 122 -9.14 -1.07 12.26
C VAL A 122 -9.86 0.29 12.29
N PRO A 123 -10.16 0.86 13.48
CA PRO A 123 -10.82 2.15 13.58
C PRO A 123 -9.99 3.25 12.89
N PRO A 124 -10.61 4.27 12.28
CA PRO A 124 -9.86 5.39 11.72
C PRO A 124 -9.09 6.09 12.86
N ALA A 125 -7.76 6.14 12.72
CA ALA A 125 -6.90 7.02 13.51
C ALA A 125 -7.22 8.50 13.26
#